data_AF-A0A7S2LX34-F1
#
_entry.id   AF-A0A7S2LX34-F1
#
_cell.length_a   1.000
_cell.length_b   1.000
_cell.length_c   1.000
_cell.angle_alpha   90.00
_cell.angle_beta   90.00
_cell.angle_gamma   90.00
#
_symmetry.space_group_name_H-M   'P 1'
#
loop_
_entity.id
_entity.type
_entity.pdbx_description
1 polymer ?
#
loop_
_entity_poly.entity_id
_entity_poly.type
_entity_poly.pdbx_seq_one_letter_code
_entity_poly.pdbx_strand_id
1 'polypeptide(L)'
;SNQYTKAKTDFSLLKDVYDWVLFYGFWFLQGFLVVDEMCSGFGFQSPILTGLIFWVIIGFGSSLFDLPWDLYRTFVMEERFGFNKTTPCTFFKDRLKALAFMFALGAPLLAAVLWFFTSAGELAW
;
A
#
# COMPACT_ATOMS: atom_id res chain seq x y z
N SER A 1 -17.22 -2.51 26.39
CA SER A 1 -15.99 -3.18 25.91
C SER A 1 -16.25 -4.40 25.03
N ASN A 2 -16.95 -5.45 25.46
CA ASN A 2 -17.02 -6.71 24.68
C ASN A 2 -17.65 -6.60 23.27
N GLN A 3 -18.69 -5.77 23.08
CA GLN A 3 -19.34 -5.61 21.77
C GLN A 3 -18.45 -4.92 20.73
N TYR A 4 -17.66 -3.92 21.15
CA TYR A 4 -16.70 -3.26 20.28
C TYR A 4 -15.57 -4.21 19.89
N THR A 5 -15.00 -4.94 20.86
CA THR A 5 -13.95 -5.93 20.57
C THR A 5 -14.45 -6.97 19.58
N LYS A 6 -15.67 -7.49 19.76
CA LYS A 6 -16.25 -8.44 18.82
C LYS A 6 -16.43 -7.85 17.42
N ALA A 7 -17.03 -6.65 17.31
CA ALA A 7 -17.22 -5.99 16.01
C ALA A 7 -15.89 -5.69 15.30
N LYS A 8 -14.87 -5.29 16.06
CA LYS A 8 -13.51 -5.04 15.53
C LYS A 8 -12.85 -6.33 15.06
N THR A 9 -12.99 -7.43 15.80
CA THR A 9 -12.47 -8.75 15.40
C THR A 9 -13.18 -9.25 14.16
N ASP A 10 -14.51 -9.19 14.11
CA ASP A 10 -15.29 -9.63 12.95
C ASP A 10 -14.91 -8.82 11.70
N PHE A 11 -14.76 -7.49 11.83
CA PHE A 11 -14.26 -6.63 10.77
C PHE A 11 -12.83 -6.98 10.33
N SER A 12 -11.93 -7.21 11.29
CA SER A 12 -10.54 -7.59 11.00
C SER A 12 -10.49 -8.88 10.19
N LEU A 13 -11.21 -9.92 10.61
CA LEU A 13 -11.24 -11.19 9.90
C LEU A 13 -11.76 -11.05 8.46
N LEU A 14 -12.79 -10.23 8.25
CA LEU A 14 -13.31 -9.95 6.91
C LEU A 14 -12.29 -9.20 6.04
N LYS A 15 -11.61 -8.20 6.61
CA LYS A 15 -10.54 -7.49 5.90
C LYS A 15 -9.39 -8.43 5.58
N ASP A 16 -8.99 -9.28 6.52
CA ASP A 16 -7.91 -10.25 6.31
C ASP A 16 -8.28 -11.18 5.15
N VAL A 17 -9.47 -11.78 5.13
CA VAL A 17 -9.90 -12.60 3.99
C VAL A 17 -9.90 -11.82 2.67
N TYR A 18 -10.34 -10.55 2.68
CA TYR A 18 -10.28 -9.68 1.51
C TYR A 18 -8.83 -9.46 1.02
N ASP A 19 -7.91 -9.15 1.93
CA ASP A 19 -6.50 -8.89 1.61
C ASP A 19 -5.86 -10.15 0.99
N TRP A 20 -6.18 -11.33 1.53
CA TRP A 20 -5.72 -12.60 0.98
C TRP A 20 -6.30 -12.82 -0.42
N VAL A 21 -7.62 -12.69 -0.60
CA VAL A 21 -8.26 -12.87 -1.91
C VAL A 21 -7.70 -11.88 -2.95
N LEU A 22 -7.48 -10.62 -2.56
CA LEU A 22 -6.90 -9.60 -3.43
C LEU A 22 -5.46 -9.96 -3.81
N PHE A 23 -4.61 -10.31 -2.84
CA PHE A 23 -3.22 -10.68 -3.09
C PHE A 23 -3.09 -11.91 -3.98
N TYR A 24 -3.76 -13.01 -3.61
CA TYR A 24 -3.70 -14.25 -4.39
C TYR A 24 -4.39 -14.08 -5.75
N GLY A 25 -5.51 -13.37 -5.83
CA GLY A 25 -6.16 -13.05 -7.10
C GLY A 25 -5.24 -12.26 -8.02
N PHE A 26 -4.60 -11.21 -7.50
CA PHE A 26 -3.61 -10.41 -8.23
C PHE A 26 -2.42 -11.27 -8.67
N TRP A 27 -1.93 -12.16 -7.81
CA TRP A 27 -0.85 -13.09 -8.14
C TRP A 27 -1.22 -14.04 -9.28
N PHE A 28 -2.36 -14.75 -9.18
CA PHE A 28 -2.80 -15.73 -10.18
C PHE A 28 -3.17 -15.09 -11.52
N LEU A 29 -3.65 -13.85 -11.50
CA LEU A 29 -3.92 -13.06 -12.71
C LEU A 29 -2.66 -12.41 -13.30
N GLN A 30 -1.47 -12.74 -12.76
CA GLN A 30 -0.18 -12.18 -13.21
C GLN A 30 -0.12 -10.65 -13.09
N GLY A 31 -0.80 -10.07 -12.11
CA GLY A 31 -0.87 -8.62 -11.92
C GLY A 31 0.51 -7.97 -11.79
N PHE A 32 1.47 -8.63 -11.14
CA PHE A 32 2.85 -8.13 -11.07
C PHE A 32 3.50 -8.04 -12.44
N LEU A 33 3.30 -9.03 -13.31
CA LEU A 33 3.82 -9.01 -14.68
C LEU A 33 3.17 -7.90 -15.48
N VAL A 34 1.85 -7.72 -15.36
CA VAL A 34 1.14 -6.62 -16.04
C VAL A 34 1.71 -5.27 -15.63
N VAL A 35 1.94 -5.05 -14.33
CA VAL A 35 2.53 -3.80 -13.85
C VAL A 35 3.98 -3.64 -14.31
N ASP A 36 4.77 -4.71 -14.32
CA ASP A 36 6.15 -4.69 -14.83
C ASP A 36 6.22 -4.36 -16.34
N GLU A 37 5.37 -4.98 -17.15
CA GLU A 37 5.26 -4.69 -18.59
C GLU A 37 4.80 -3.26 -18.82
N MET A 38 3.84 -2.76 -18.04
CA MET A 38 3.43 -1.36 -18.09
C MET A 38 4.61 -0.42 -17.77
N CYS A 39 5.40 -0.73 -16.73
CA CYS A 39 6.57 0.05 -16.34
C CYS A 39 7.65 0.05 -17.43
N SER A 40 7.93 -1.12 -18.00
CA SER A 40 8.90 -1.31 -19.07
C SER A 40 8.47 -0.64 -20.38
N GLY A 41 7.16 -0.61 -20.66
CA GLY A 41 6.57 0.06 -21.81
C GLY A 41 6.76 1.58 -21.84
N PHE A 42 7.02 2.22 -20.70
CA PHE A 42 7.36 3.65 -20.65
C PHE A 42 8.78 3.95 -21.19
N GLY A 43 9.62 2.93 -21.43
CA GLY A 43 10.90 3.11 -22.13
C GLY A 43 12.01 3.78 -21.30
N PHE A 44 11.94 3.70 -19.97
CA PHE A 44 13.00 4.24 -19.11
C PHE A 44 14.30 3.44 -19.28
N GLN A 45 15.41 4.12 -19.59
CA GLN A 45 16.73 3.51 -19.78
C GLN A 45 17.40 3.07 -18.47
N SER A 46 16.88 3.50 -17.31
CA SER A 46 17.46 3.24 -15.99
C SER A 46 16.66 2.15 -15.25
N PRO A 47 17.26 1.00 -14.93
CA PRO A 47 16.61 -0.07 -14.14
C PRO A 47 16.11 0.41 -12.77
N ILE A 48 16.81 1.36 -12.16
CA ILE A 48 16.45 1.92 -10.85
C ILE A 48 15.14 2.71 -10.96
N LEU A 49 14.98 3.51 -12.02
CA LEU A 49 13.79 4.32 -12.21
C LEU A 49 12.55 3.45 -12.50
N THR A 50 12.71 2.41 -13.32
CA THR A 50 11.65 1.42 -13.59
C THR A 50 11.22 0.72 -12.29
N GLY A 51 12.17 0.30 -11.45
CA GLY A 51 11.90 -0.32 -10.16
C GLY A 51 11.19 0.64 -9.18
N LEU A 52 11.58 1.91 -9.13
CA LEU A 52 10.90 2.92 -8.31
C LEU A 52 9.45 3.12 -8.74
N ILE A 53 9.20 3.26 -10.05
CA ILE A 53 7.85 3.46 -10.60
C ILE A 53 6.98 2.23 -10.35
N PHE A 54 7.53 1.03 -10.51
CA PHE A 54 6.84 -0.22 -10.19
C PHE A 54 6.35 -0.21 -8.73
N TRP A 55 7.23 0.09 -7.79
CA TRP A 55 6.87 0.16 -6.36
C TRP A 55 5.87 1.28 -6.06
N VAL A 56 5.96 2.42 -6.74
CA VAL A 56 4.97 3.51 -6.63
C VAL A 56 3.58 3.02 -7.08
N ILE A 57 3.49 2.35 -8.23
CA ILE A 57 2.21 1.85 -8.77
C ILE A 57 1.60 0.79 -7.84
N ILE A 58 2.40 -0.18 -7.41
CA ILE A 58 1.94 -1.23 -6.49
C ILE A 58 1.50 -0.63 -5.15
N GLY A 59 2.31 0.25 -4.56
CA GLY A 59 1.99 0.89 -3.28
C GLY A 59 0.75 1.78 -3.35
N PHE A 60 0.63 2.58 -4.41
CA PHE A 60 -0.55 3.42 -4.62
C PHE A 60 -1.81 2.58 -4.89
N GLY A 61 -1.70 1.54 -5.70
CA GLY A 61 -2.77 0.59 -5.96
C GLY A 61 -3.27 -0.06 -4.67
N SER A 62 -2.37 -0.61 -3.86
CA SER A 62 -2.70 -1.19 -2.55
C SER A 62 -3.42 -0.18 -1.65
N SER A 63 -2.89 1.04 -1.54
CA SER A 63 -3.50 2.09 -0.72
C SER A 63 -4.92 2.45 -1.17
N LEU A 64 -5.19 2.40 -2.47
CA LEU A 64 -6.51 2.66 -3.04
C LEU A 64 -7.51 1.54 -2.70
N PHE A 65 -7.08 0.27 -2.76
CA PHE A 65 -7.92 -0.87 -2.39
C PHE A 65 -8.21 -0.93 -0.88
N ASP A 66 -7.27 -0.47 -0.04
CA ASP A 66 -7.44 -0.38 1.41
C ASP A 66 -8.32 0.81 1.86
N LEU A 67 -8.35 1.88 1.07
CA LEU A 67 -9.08 3.11 1.38
C LEU A 67 -10.55 2.91 1.81
N PRO A 68 -11.40 2.13 1.10
CA PRO A 68 -12.79 1.90 1.51
C PRO A 68 -12.89 1.20 2.87
N TRP A 69 -11.98 0.26 3.17
CA TRP A 69 -11.94 -0.43 4.46
C TRP A 69 -11.55 0.52 5.60
N ASP A 70 -10.57 1.40 5.37
CA ASP A 70 -10.18 2.40 6.35
C ASP A 70 -11.30 3.41 6.62
N LEU A 71 -11.98 3.88 5.57
CA LEU A 71 -13.13 4.78 5.71
C LEU A 71 -14.27 4.13 6.49
N TYR A 72 -14.60 2.87 6.18
CA TYR A 72 -15.62 2.12 6.92
C TYR A 72 -15.23 1.95 8.39
N ARG A 73 -13.97 1.58 8.66
CA ARG A 73 -13.47 1.41 10.03
C ARG A 73 -13.62 2.71 10.83
N THR A 74 -13.17 3.84 10.30
CA THR A 74 -13.14 5.11 11.05
C THR A 74 -14.52 5.77 11.14
N PHE A 75 -15.24 5.91 10.03
CA PHE A 75 -16.48 6.70 9.99
C PHE A 75 -17.75 5.89 10.24
N VAL A 76 -17.70 4.55 10.18
CA VAL A 76 -18.86 3.69 10.47
C VAL A 76 -18.64 2.92 11.76
N MET A 77 -17.56 2.15 11.85
CA MET A 77 -17.33 1.29 13.01
C MET A 77 -16.96 2.12 14.25
N GLU A 78 -15.89 2.91 14.19
CA GLU A 78 -15.42 3.69 15.35
C GLU A 78 -16.40 4.79 15.75
N GLU A 79 -17.05 5.45 14.78
CA GLU A 79 -18.11 6.44 15.02
C GLU A 79 -19.30 5.82 15.78
N ARG A 80 -19.75 4.62 15.39
CA ARG A 80 -20.87 3.92 16.06
C ARG A 80 -20.62 3.66 17.54
N PHE A 81 -19.37 3.47 17.94
CA PHE A 81 -18.98 3.26 19.33
C PHE A 81 -18.49 4.54 20.02
N GLY A 82 -18.55 5.70 19.36
CA GLY A 82 -18.13 7.00 19.90
C GLY A 82 -16.61 7.15 20.09
N PHE A 83 -15.81 6.32 19.42
CA PHE A 83 -14.35 6.38 19.48
C PHE A 83 -13.74 7.31 18.43
N ASN A 84 -14.45 7.58 17.33
CA ASN A 84 -13.93 8.44 16.29
C ASN A 84 -13.80 9.90 16.79
N LYS A 85 -12.60 10.46 16.64
CA LYS A 85 -12.30 11.89 16.90
C LYS A 85 -11.77 12.60 15.65
N THR A 86 -11.78 11.90 14.53
CA THR A 86 -11.22 12.36 13.25
C THR A 86 -12.32 12.86 12.34
N THR A 87 -12.09 14.02 11.72
CA THR A 87 -12.97 14.54 10.67
C THR A 87 -12.53 14.02 9.30
N PRO A 88 -13.41 13.98 8.28
CA PRO A 88 -13.03 13.61 6.91
C PRO A 88 -11.87 14.46 6.37
N CYS A 89 -11.87 15.77 6.65
CA CYS A 89 -10.79 16.67 6.24
C CYS A 89 -9.44 16.29 6.89
N THR A 90 -9.45 15.98 8.19
CA THR A 90 -8.26 15.54 8.92
C THR A 90 -7.77 14.19 8.38
N PHE A 91 -8.68 13.24 8.14
CA PHE A 91 -8.36 11.91 7.62
C PHE A 91 -7.61 11.96 6.29
N PHE A 92 -8.13 12.69 5.30
CA PHE A 92 -7.47 12.80 3.98
C PHE A 92 -6.15 13.58 4.07
N LYS A 93 -6.09 14.63 4.89
CA LYS A 93 -4.84 15.38 5.10
C LYS A 93 -3.75 14.51 5.71
N ASP A 94 -4.08 13.69 6.71
CA ASP A 94 -3.10 12.84 7.37
C ASP A 94 -2.67 11.68 6.48
N ARG A 95 -3.58 11.13 5.66
CA ARG A 95 -3.24 10.19 4.58
C ARG A 95 -2.27 10.79 3.56
N LEU A 96 -2.54 12.01 3.09
CA LEU A 96 -1.66 12.67 2.12
C LEU A 96 -0.28 12.96 2.72
N LYS A 97 -0.22 13.41 3.99
CA LYS A 97 1.06 13.57 4.70
C LYS A 97 1.79 12.25 4.84
N ALA A 98 1.11 11.18 5.22
CA ALA A 98 1.71 9.85 5.35
C ALA A 98 2.28 9.36 4.01
N LEU A 99 1.56 9.54 2.91
CA LEU A 99 2.05 9.24 1.56
C LEU A 99 3.26 10.10 1.20
N ALA A 100 3.21 11.40 1.46
CA ALA A 100 4.35 12.29 1.21
C ALA A 100 5.59 11.86 1.99
N PHE A 101 5.45 11.51 3.27
CA PHE A 101 6.55 10.97 4.09
C PHE A 101 7.06 9.63 3.55
N MET A 102 6.17 8.73 3.16
CA MET A 102 6.53 7.45 2.57
C MET A 102 7.32 7.63 1.28
N PHE A 103 6.93 8.56 0.39
CA PHE A 103 7.70 8.84 -0.82
C PHE A 103 9.02 9.55 -0.53
N ALA A 104 9.01 10.55 0.35
CA ALA A 104 10.19 11.34 0.68
C ALA A 104 11.31 10.49 1.31
N LEU A 105 10.97 9.48 2.11
CA LEU A 105 11.94 8.59 2.76
C LEU A 105 12.10 7.25 2.02
N GLY A 106 11.00 6.65 1.58
CA GLY A 106 10.98 5.34 0.96
C GLY A 106 11.60 5.34 -0.44
N ALA A 107 11.35 6.36 -1.27
CA ALA A 107 11.93 6.43 -2.61
C ALA A 107 13.48 6.52 -2.60
N PRO A 108 14.14 7.43 -1.85
CA PRO A 108 15.59 7.46 -1.81
C PRO A 108 16.19 6.22 -1.14
N LEU A 109 15.54 5.67 -0.12
CA LEU A 109 15.98 4.43 0.52
C LEU A 109 15.93 3.26 -0.47
N LEU A 110 14.81 3.09 -1.18
CA LEU A 110 14.65 2.06 -2.19
C LEU A 110 15.63 2.25 -3.35
N ALA A 111 15.84 3.49 -3.79
CA ALA A 111 16.84 3.81 -4.82
C ALA A 111 18.25 3.40 -4.38
N ALA A 112 18.63 3.67 -3.11
CA ALA A 112 19.92 3.28 -2.57
C ALA A 112 20.09 1.76 -2.48
N VAL A 113 19.03 1.04 -2.07
CA VAL A 113 19.03 -0.44 -2.06
C VAL A 113 19.18 -0.99 -3.48
N LEU A 114 18.40 -0.50 -4.44
CA LEU A 114 18.51 -0.92 -5.84
C LEU A 114 19.89 -0.63 -6.40
N TRP A 115 20.43 0.56 -6.13
CA TRP A 115 21.78 0.93 -6.52
C TRP A 115 22.83 -0.02 -5.93
N PHE A 116 22.72 -0.35 -4.64
CA PHE A 116 23.62 -1.30 -3.97
C PHE A 116 23.62 -2.66 -4.66
N PHE A 117 22.44 -3.24 -4.92
CA PHE A 117 22.33 -4.52 -5.61
C PHE A 117 22.88 -4.46 -7.04
N THR A 118 22.65 -3.37 -7.78
CA THR A 118 23.23 -3.22 -9.13
C THR A 118 24.75 -3.04 -9.11
N SER A 119 25.32 -2.49 -8.03
CA SER A 119 26.76 -2.21 -7.94
C SER A 119 27.56 -3.37 -7.34
N ALA A 120 27.00 -4.08 -6.36
CA ALA A 120 27.64 -5.21 -5.69
C ALA A 120 27.52 -6.53 -6.50
N GLY A 121 26.56 -6.63 -7.43
CA GLY A 121 26.45 -7.76 -8.35
C GLY A 121 26.27 -9.09 -7.62
N GLU A 122 27.13 -10.08 -7.93
CA GLU A 122 27.09 -11.41 -7.29
C GLU A 122 27.53 -11.40 -5.81
N LEU A 123 28.20 -10.35 -5.32
CA LEU A 123 28.60 -10.22 -3.91
C LEU A 123 27.52 -9.58 -3.03
N ALA A 124 26.36 -9.23 -3.60
CA ALA A 124 25.27 -8.57 -2.89
C ALA A 124 24.47 -9.52 -1.97
N TRP A 125 24.65 -10.83 -2.13
CA TRP A 125 23.95 -11.91 -1.43
C TRP A 125 24.89 -12.61 -0.44
#